data_AF-A0A0D2GFE7-F1
#
_entry.id   AF-A0A0D2GFE7-F1
#
_cell.length_a   1.000
_cell.length_b   1.000
_cell.length_c   1.000
_cell.angle_alpha   90.00
_cell.angle_beta   90.00
_cell.angle_gamma   90.00
#
_symmetry.space_group_name_H-M   'P 1'
#
loop_
_entity.id
_entity.type
_entity.pdbx_description
1 polymer ?
#
loop_
_entity_poly.entity_id
_entity_poly.type
_entity_poly.pdbx_seq_one_letter_code
_entity_poly.pdbx_strand_id
1 'polypeptide(L)'
;MKRCLLLGCLLLFVFGFCVNSALAAEQSPPISEATQSCLDCHSEATPGIVAGWEKSAHARTTVARGLKRPELEQRVSAGDKAPEEFKNFAVGCAECHIGTVEHPDAFQHDEFMVHTVVSPRDCAQCHPKEVSQYAENIMSQAHGNLMNNPVYLDLVKQVAGRFKFKPSGLAHTPPLDMDLADSCLYCHGAKVEQKGVRKVVTDLGEFEFPVWSNWPNHGVGRINPDKSKGSCAACHSRHTFSIEMARKPATCSECHKGPDVPAYKVYEVSKHGNLYKSLGHKWNFKSVPWVAGKDYNAPTCAACHISLVTDPAGNVVAKRTHRMNDRLGNRLLGLIYAHSHPKSPDTSIIKNADNLPLPTTLSGQEAEKFLIGEKEKQKRREAMSGICLSCHASGWVEGHFARLDNTIDYTNQMVKASTQTLAKAWEKGQVKGLDQKDSMFNESLERLWAGQWLIYANNIRLAAAMAGADYGTFADGRWQLSNRLLEMQKRLDQGSTKK
;
A
#
# COMPACT_ATOMS: atom_id res chain seq x y z
N MET A 1 34.39 76.32 55.60
CA MET A 1 33.06 76.73 56.10
C MET A 1 32.07 75.60 55.81
N LYS A 2 31.46 75.07 56.87
CA LYS A 2 30.45 74.00 56.85
C LYS A 2 29.16 74.50 56.18
N ARG A 3 28.52 73.68 55.36
CA ARG A 3 27.05 73.63 55.25
C ARG A 3 26.57 72.19 55.08
N CYS A 4 25.45 71.97 55.72
CA CYS A 4 24.87 70.72 56.18
C CYS A 4 23.66 70.32 55.33
N LEU A 5 23.25 69.04 55.45
CA LEU A 5 21.93 68.43 55.16
C LEU A 5 21.56 68.33 53.65
N LEU A 6 20.93 67.28 53.12
CA LEU A 6 19.91 66.36 53.67
C LEU A 6 19.82 65.02 52.90
N LEU A 7 19.18 64.06 53.56
CA LEU A 7 18.87 62.66 53.21
C LEU A 7 18.23 62.40 51.82
N GLY A 8 18.47 61.19 51.29
CA GLY A 8 17.63 60.54 50.28
C GLY A 8 18.14 59.15 49.89
N CYS A 9 17.73 58.09 50.62
CA CYS A 9 17.88 56.70 50.18
C CYS A 9 17.12 56.48 48.87
N LEU A 10 17.81 55.98 47.82
CA LEU A 10 17.14 55.31 46.71
C LEU A 10 17.86 54.00 46.39
N LEU A 11 17.09 52.93 46.47
CA LEU A 11 17.46 51.53 46.25
C LEU A 11 17.91 51.25 44.81
N LEU A 12 18.89 50.36 44.72
CA LEU A 12 19.34 49.63 43.53
C LEU A 12 18.18 48.99 42.74
N PHE A 13 18.16 49.20 41.43
CA PHE A 13 17.65 48.21 40.48
C PHE A 13 18.53 48.19 39.23
N VAL A 14 19.39 47.17 39.15
CA VAL A 14 20.13 46.78 37.96
C VAL A 14 19.14 46.06 37.03
N PHE A 15 18.72 46.71 35.95
CA PHE A 15 17.96 46.03 34.90
C PHE A 15 18.93 45.37 33.91
N GLY A 16 19.10 44.06 34.09
CA GLY A 16 19.80 43.19 33.15
C GLY A 16 19.00 42.99 31.87
N PHE A 17 19.75 42.96 30.76
CA PHE A 17 19.32 42.47 29.45
C PHE A 17 18.63 41.10 29.54
N CYS A 18 17.40 41.00 29.04
CA CYS A 18 16.81 39.74 28.61
C CYS A 18 16.42 39.87 27.14
N VAL A 19 17.23 39.25 26.28
CA VAL A 19 16.91 39.00 24.86
C VAL A 19 15.78 37.98 24.83
N ASN A 20 14.55 38.44 24.63
CA ASN A 20 13.38 37.59 24.45
C ASN A 20 13.44 36.90 23.08
N SER A 21 14.04 35.72 23.03
CA SER A 21 13.90 34.78 21.91
C SER A 21 12.56 34.05 22.07
N ALA A 22 11.46 34.75 21.81
CA ALA A 22 10.14 34.13 21.77
C ALA A 22 10.06 33.25 20.51
N LEU A 23 10.14 31.93 20.70
CA LEU A 23 9.54 30.97 19.78
C LEU A 23 8.05 31.28 19.71
N ALA A 24 7.63 32.03 18.69
CA ALA A 24 6.22 32.25 18.40
C ALA A 24 5.57 30.89 18.12
N ALA A 25 4.72 30.42 19.04
CA ALA A 25 3.83 29.31 18.75
C ALA A 25 2.95 29.73 17.56
N GLU A 26 3.01 29.00 16.44
CA GLU A 26 2.11 29.23 15.31
C GLU A 26 0.66 29.14 15.83
N GLN A 27 -0.09 30.24 15.74
CA GLN A 27 -1.51 30.25 16.09
C GLN A 27 -2.24 29.17 15.28
N SER A 28 -3.21 28.49 15.90
CA SER A 28 -4.08 27.53 15.23
C SER A 28 -4.63 28.11 13.93
N PRO A 29 -4.66 27.34 12.83
CA PRO A 29 -5.24 27.83 11.58
C PRO A 29 -6.73 28.15 11.79
N PRO A 30 -7.26 29.18 11.12
CA PRO A 30 -8.71 29.39 11.10
C PRO A 30 -9.39 28.21 10.39
N ILE A 31 -10.63 27.93 10.76
CA ILE A 31 -11.52 26.98 10.08
C ILE A 31 -12.55 27.76 9.29
N SER A 32 -13.00 27.20 8.15
CA SER A 32 -14.04 27.81 7.34
C SER A 32 -15.40 27.74 8.04
N GLU A 33 -16.31 28.63 7.68
CA GLU A 33 -17.69 28.63 8.20
C GLU A 33 -18.39 27.30 7.89
N ALA A 34 -18.23 26.76 6.68
CA ALA A 34 -18.79 25.46 6.31
C ALA A 34 -18.24 24.31 7.18
N THR A 35 -16.93 24.29 7.45
CA THR A 35 -16.36 23.30 8.38
C THR A 35 -16.87 23.51 9.80
N GLN A 36 -17.08 24.75 10.25
CA GLN A 36 -17.67 25.02 11.57
C GLN A 36 -19.09 24.43 11.68
N SER A 37 -19.96 24.66 10.69
CA SER A 37 -21.30 24.06 10.65
C SER A 37 -21.23 22.53 10.75
N CYS A 38 -20.29 21.91 10.04
CA CYS A 38 -20.07 20.47 10.12
C CYS A 38 -19.69 20.02 11.54
N LEU A 39 -18.77 20.74 12.20
CA LEU A 39 -18.27 20.42 13.53
C LEU A 39 -19.34 20.59 14.61
N ASP A 40 -20.20 21.60 14.50
CA ASP A 40 -21.26 21.87 15.47
C ASP A 40 -22.22 20.68 15.61
N CYS A 41 -22.49 19.96 14.52
CA CYS A 41 -23.32 18.75 14.53
C CYS A 41 -22.49 17.46 14.74
N HIS A 42 -21.39 17.29 14.00
CA HIS A 42 -20.62 16.03 14.02
C HIS A 42 -19.82 15.78 15.29
N SER A 43 -19.61 16.80 16.13
CA SER A 43 -19.02 16.63 17.46
C SER A 43 -19.91 15.78 18.37
N GLU A 44 -21.22 15.83 18.16
CA GLU A 44 -22.18 14.97 18.86
C GLU A 44 -22.49 13.70 18.05
N ALA A 45 -22.76 13.82 16.75
CA ALA A 45 -23.17 12.68 15.92
C ALA A 45 -22.05 11.65 15.71
N THR A 46 -20.80 12.11 15.56
CA THR A 46 -19.64 11.27 15.23
C THR A 46 -18.36 11.74 15.93
N PRO A 47 -18.32 11.77 17.28
CA PRO A 47 -17.21 12.36 18.04
C PRO A 47 -15.84 11.73 17.71
N GLY A 48 -15.81 10.44 17.36
CA GLY A 48 -14.58 9.76 16.95
C GLY A 48 -13.98 10.27 15.63
N ILE A 49 -14.81 10.73 14.69
CA ILE A 49 -14.37 11.33 13.43
C ILE A 49 -13.74 12.69 13.70
N VAL A 50 -14.45 13.55 14.46
CA VAL A 50 -13.98 14.88 14.82
C VAL A 50 -12.67 14.81 15.59
N ALA A 51 -12.60 14.01 16.65
CA ALA A 51 -11.37 13.82 17.43
C ALA A 51 -10.22 13.23 16.59
N GLY A 52 -10.55 12.41 15.59
CA GLY A 52 -9.58 11.89 14.62
C GLY A 52 -8.99 12.99 13.73
N TRP A 53 -9.83 13.89 13.23
CA TRP A 53 -9.45 15.04 12.41
C TRP A 53 -8.65 16.07 13.22
N GLU A 54 -9.07 16.44 14.44
CA GLU A 54 -8.34 17.40 15.29
C GLU A 54 -6.89 16.96 15.56
N LYS A 55 -6.65 15.64 15.61
CA LYS A 55 -5.32 15.05 15.78
C LYS A 55 -4.49 15.02 14.50
N SER A 56 -5.06 15.32 13.34
CA SER A 56 -4.41 15.29 12.03
C SER A 56 -3.47 16.48 11.83
N ALA A 57 -2.63 16.41 10.79
CA ALA A 57 -1.91 17.59 10.32
C ALA A 57 -2.85 18.59 9.59
N HIS A 58 -3.90 18.08 8.95
CA HIS A 58 -4.89 18.86 8.21
C HIS A 58 -5.64 19.86 9.09
N ALA A 59 -5.94 19.51 10.35
CA ALA A 59 -6.55 20.43 11.32
C ALA A 59 -5.58 21.48 11.89
N ARG A 60 -4.27 21.26 11.78
CA ARG A 60 -3.23 22.05 12.48
C ARG A 60 -2.39 22.93 11.57
N THR A 61 -2.63 22.90 10.26
CA THR A 61 -1.92 23.72 9.30
C THR A 61 -2.82 24.12 8.15
N THR A 62 -2.36 25.04 7.30
CA THR A 62 -3.03 25.42 6.07
C THR A 62 -2.17 25.02 4.87
N VAL A 63 -2.78 24.95 3.69
CA VAL A 63 -2.04 24.73 2.45
C VAL A 63 -0.98 25.81 2.25
N ALA A 64 -1.30 27.09 2.48
CA ALA A 64 -0.36 28.20 2.37
C ALA A 64 0.83 28.07 3.33
N ARG A 65 0.61 27.65 4.58
CA ARG A 65 1.70 27.38 5.54
C ARG A 65 2.56 26.20 5.09
N GLY A 66 1.94 25.15 4.56
CA GLY A 66 2.64 23.98 4.02
C GLY A 66 3.57 24.33 2.85
N LEU A 67 3.13 25.21 1.94
CA LEU A 67 3.92 25.66 0.79
C LEU A 67 5.10 26.57 1.16
N LYS A 68 5.06 27.23 2.33
CA LYS A 68 6.18 28.06 2.83
C LYS A 68 7.29 27.25 3.50
N ARG A 69 7.09 25.95 3.75
CA ARG A 69 8.12 25.08 4.33
C ARG A 69 9.28 24.87 3.33
N PRO A 70 10.51 24.63 3.82
CA PRO A 70 11.62 24.23 2.95
C PRO A 70 11.23 23.04 2.07
N GLU A 71 11.72 22.98 0.83
CA GLU A 71 11.27 22.01 -0.20
C GLU A 71 11.21 20.55 0.30
N LEU A 72 12.24 20.09 1.01
CA LEU A 72 12.30 18.72 1.53
C LEU A 72 11.34 18.44 2.69
N GLU A 73 10.89 19.50 3.37
CA GLU A 73 9.93 19.42 4.49
C GLU A 73 8.47 19.52 4.01
N GLN A 74 8.24 19.97 2.77
CA GLN A 74 6.90 20.15 2.22
C GLN A 74 6.11 18.84 2.16
N ARG A 75 4.84 18.95 2.51
CA ARG A 75 3.84 17.87 2.48
C ARG A 75 2.66 18.19 1.56
N VAL A 76 2.74 19.31 0.86
CA VAL A 76 1.78 19.79 -0.14
C VAL A 76 2.55 19.95 -1.44
N SER A 77 1.94 19.61 -2.58
CA SER A 77 2.64 19.60 -3.87
C SER A 77 1.93 20.37 -4.98
N ALA A 78 0.81 21.03 -4.67
CA ALA A 78 0.05 21.82 -5.65
C ALA A 78 0.74 23.14 -6.05
N GLY A 79 1.68 23.65 -5.24
CA GLY A 79 2.26 24.97 -5.46
C GLY A 79 1.16 26.03 -5.52
N ASP A 80 1.29 26.97 -6.46
CA ASP A 80 0.32 28.05 -6.64
C ASP A 80 -1.04 27.58 -7.17
N LYS A 81 -1.14 26.34 -7.67
CA LYS A 81 -2.37 25.76 -8.26
C LYS A 81 -3.39 25.27 -7.23
N ALA A 82 -3.08 25.31 -5.93
CA ALA A 82 -4.06 24.94 -4.92
C ALA A 82 -5.29 25.88 -4.97
N PRO A 83 -6.51 25.40 -4.65
CA PRO A 83 -7.71 26.23 -4.64
C PRO A 83 -7.59 27.40 -3.64
N GLU A 84 -7.77 28.63 -4.10
CA GLU A 84 -7.64 29.85 -3.27
C GLU A 84 -8.57 29.82 -2.04
N GLU A 85 -9.79 29.33 -2.23
CA GLU A 85 -10.82 29.18 -1.20
C GLU A 85 -10.36 28.36 0.02
N PHE A 86 -9.42 27.44 -0.15
CA PHE A 86 -8.95 26.55 0.93
C PHE A 86 -7.51 26.86 1.38
N LYS A 87 -6.80 27.79 0.72
CA LYS A 87 -5.37 28.04 1.00
C LYS A 87 -5.09 28.47 2.44
N ASN A 88 -5.99 29.26 3.01
CA ASN A 88 -5.78 29.97 4.27
C ASN A 88 -6.51 29.36 5.46
N PHE A 89 -7.30 28.31 5.25
CA PHE A 89 -7.99 27.57 6.31
C PHE A 89 -7.30 26.25 6.62
N ALA A 90 -7.62 25.68 7.77
CA ALA A 90 -7.37 24.26 8.02
C ALA A 90 -8.09 23.41 6.96
N VAL A 91 -7.50 22.28 6.59
CA VAL A 91 -8.19 21.32 5.71
C VAL A 91 -9.20 20.57 6.57
N GLY A 92 -10.42 21.11 6.65
CA GLY A 92 -11.53 20.63 7.46
C GLY A 92 -12.45 19.64 6.74
N CYS A 93 -13.66 19.49 7.27
CA CYS A 93 -14.69 18.61 6.74
C CYS A 93 -15.12 19.08 5.35
N ALA A 94 -15.47 20.36 5.22
CA ALA A 94 -15.97 20.98 4.00
C ALA A 94 -14.91 20.99 2.88
N GLU A 95 -13.64 21.25 3.23
CA GLU A 95 -12.53 21.29 2.27
C GLU A 95 -12.29 19.93 1.56
N CYS A 96 -12.80 18.83 2.11
CA CYS A 96 -12.71 17.49 1.48
C CYS A 96 -14.05 16.96 0.97
N HIS A 97 -15.14 17.12 1.74
CA HIS A 97 -16.44 16.48 1.48
C HIS A 97 -17.43 17.37 0.72
N ILE A 98 -17.16 18.66 0.60
CA ILE A 98 -17.86 19.57 -0.32
C ILE A 98 -16.91 19.84 -1.47
N GLY A 99 -15.73 20.39 -1.16
CA GLY A 99 -14.63 20.60 -2.11
C GLY A 99 -15.03 21.38 -3.37
N THR A 100 -14.16 21.35 -4.38
CA THR A 100 -14.40 21.95 -5.71
C THR A 100 -14.59 20.93 -6.82
N VAL A 101 -14.35 19.66 -6.54
CA VAL A 101 -14.42 18.58 -7.54
C VAL A 101 -15.85 18.07 -7.60
N GLU A 102 -16.41 18.03 -8.79
CA GLU A 102 -17.74 17.46 -9.01
C GLU A 102 -17.73 15.94 -8.79
N HIS A 103 -18.69 15.47 -7.99
CA HIS A 103 -18.87 14.06 -7.65
C HIS A 103 -20.26 13.57 -8.05
N PRO A 104 -20.36 12.44 -8.77
CA PRO A 104 -21.66 11.86 -9.13
C PRO A 104 -22.38 11.24 -7.92
N ASP A 105 -21.69 11.07 -6.81
CA ASP A 105 -22.22 10.60 -5.54
C ASP A 105 -22.49 11.73 -4.53
N ALA A 106 -22.58 12.98 -5.01
CA ALA A 106 -22.98 14.10 -4.17
C ALA A 106 -24.48 14.00 -3.81
N PHE A 107 -24.82 14.30 -2.57
CA PHE A 107 -26.19 14.32 -2.05
C PHE A 107 -26.39 15.49 -1.08
N GLN A 108 -27.65 15.90 -0.90
CA GLN A 108 -27.98 16.96 0.05
C GLN A 108 -27.79 16.44 1.48
N HIS A 109 -27.03 17.17 2.28
CA HIS A 109 -26.84 16.92 3.69
C HIS A 109 -26.91 18.23 4.45
N ASP A 110 -28.06 18.45 5.09
CA ASP A 110 -28.45 19.72 5.68
C ASP A 110 -28.48 20.84 4.62
N GLU A 111 -27.72 21.91 4.78
CA GLU A 111 -27.60 23.02 3.84
C GLU A 111 -26.55 22.80 2.73
N PHE A 112 -25.76 21.74 2.81
CA PHE A 112 -24.65 21.48 1.88
C PHE A 112 -24.91 20.31 0.92
N MET A 113 -24.31 20.39 -0.27
CA MET A 113 -24.12 19.23 -1.12
C MET A 113 -22.78 18.57 -0.76
N VAL A 114 -22.83 17.34 -0.28
CA VAL A 114 -21.64 16.59 0.17
C VAL A 114 -21.49 15.28 -0.57
N HIS A 115 -20.26 14.77 -0.69
CA HIS A 115 -19.97 13.40 -1.13
C HIS A 115 -19.28 12.62 -0.01
N THR A 116 -19.66 11.36 0.17
CA THR A 116 -19.04 10.51 1.21
C THR A 116 -17.65 10.02 0.80
N VAL A 117 -17.46 9.75 -0.49
CA VAL A 117 -16.26 9.06 -0.98
C VAL A 117 -15.23 10.07 -1.48
N VAL A 118 -14.42 10.60 -0.56
CA VAL A 118 -13.26 11.42 -0.94
C VAL A 118 -12.28 10.57 -1.77
N SER A 119 -12.02 11.02 -3.00
CA SER A 119 -11.28 10.30 -4.02
C SER A 119 -9.85 10.85 -4.21
N PRO A 120 -8.98 10.16 -4.96
CA PRO A 120 -7.71 10.72 -5.41
C PRO A 120 -7.83 12.06 -6.14
N ARG A 121 -8.95 12.36 -6.82
CA ARG A 121 -9.17 13.66 -7.49
C ARG A 121 -9.30 14.80 -6.48
N ASP A 122 -9.96 14.56 -5.35
CA ASP A 122 -10.03 15.54 -4.25
C ASP A 122 -8.63 15.79 -3.67
N CYS A 123 -7.91 14.70 -3.39
CA CYS A 123 -6.56 14.77 -2.85
C CYS A 123 -5.61 15.55 -3.78
N ALA A 124 -5.81 15.45 -5.10
CA ALA A 124 -4.98 16.09 -6.11
C ALA A 124 -5.08 17.63 -6.13
N GLN A 125 -6.11 18.21 -5.50
CA GLN A 125 -6.21 19.68 -5.36
C GLN A 125 -5.03 20.24 -4.55
N CYS A 126 -4.52 19.47 -3.57
CA CYS A 126 -3.40 19.86 -2.70
C CYS A 126 -2.15 18.98 -2.91
N HIS A 127 -2.33 17.73 -3.36
CA HIS A 127 -1.28 16.71 -3.50
C HIS A 127 -1.16 16.13 -4.91
N PRO A 128 -1.11 16.94 -5.99
CA PRO A 128 -1.13 16.44 -7.36
C PRO A 128 0.09 15.57 -7.68
N LYS A 129 1.26 15.82 -7.08
CA LYS A 129 2.48 15.01 -7.28
C LYS A 129 2.31 13.60 -6.71
N GLU A 130 1.75 13.48 -5.51
CA GLU A 130 1.51 12.19 -4.87
C GLU A 130 0.45 11.39 -5.65
N VAL A 131 -0.62 12.05 -6.09
CA VAL A 131 -1.68 11.41 -6.89
C VAL A 131 -1.17 10.97 -8.27
N SER A 132 -0.37 11.80 -8.95
CA SER A 132 0.20 11.42 -10.25
C SER A 132 1.17 10.25 -10.12
N GLN A 133 2.01 10.23 -9.08
CA GLN A 133 2.87 9.10 -8.77
C GLN A 133 2.06 7.83 -8.45
N TYR A 134 0.96 7.96 -7.70
CA TYR A 134 0.12 6.81 -7.36
C TYR A 134 -0.62 6.25 -8.58
N ALA A 135 -1.00 7.08 -9.56
CA ALA A 135 -1.57 6.61 -10.83
C ALA A 135 -0.59 5.73 -11.62
N GLU A 136 0.72 5.92 -11.43
CA GLU A 136 1.78 5.06 -11.98
C GLU A 136 2.11 3.84 -11.11
N ASN A 137 1.41 3.66 -9.98
CA ASN A 137 1.56 2.51 -9.10
C ASN A 137 0.63 1.38 -9.55
N ILE A 138 1.14 0.15 -9.61
CA ILE A 138 0.34 -1.06 -9.89
C ILE A 138 -0.86 -1.18 -8.94
N MET A 139 -0.71 -0.72 -7.70
CA MET A 139 -1.78 -0.70 -6.70
C MET A 139 -3.00 0.10 -7.14
N SER A 140 -2.83 1.23 -7.83
CA SER A 140 -3.96 2.02 -8.35
C SER A 140 -4.80 1.25 -9.37
N GLN A 141 -4.20 0.26 -10.05
CA GLN A 141 -4.85 -0.60 -11.02
C GLN A 141 -5.22 -1.97 -10.44
N ALA A 142 -5.09 -2.19 -9.13
CA ALA A 142 -5.19 -3.53 -8.52
C ALA A 142 -6.53 -4.24 -8.79
N HIS A 143 -7.65 -3.51 -8.82
CA HIS A 143 -8.95 -4.06 -9.22
C HIS A 143 -8.93 -4.55 -10.67
N GLY A 144 -8.55 -3.69 -11.62
CA GLY A 144 -8.52 -4.03 -13.04
C GLY A 144 -7.50 -5.12 -13.37
N ASN A 145 -6.31 -5.04 -12.79
CA ASN A 145 -5.26 -6.05 -12.95
C ASN A 145 -5.71 -7.44 -12.51
N LEU A 146 -6.56 -7.54 -11.48
CA LEU A 146 -7.11 -8.80 -10.99
C LEU A 146 -8.35 -9.24 -11.80
N MET A 147 -9.34 -8.36 -11.94
CA MET A 147 -10.67 -8.70 -12.44
C MET A 147 -10.77 -8.72 -13.97
N ASN A 148 -9.93 -7.96 -14.68
CA ASN A 148 -9.91 -7.93 -16.15
C ASN A 148 -8.92 -8.93 -16.77
N ASN A 149 -8.16 -9.65 -15.93
CA ASN A 149 -7.25 -10.70 -16.40
C ASN A 149 -7.98 -12.05 -16.32
N PRO A 150 -8.25 -12.75 -17.43
CA PRO A 150 -9.04 -13.97 -17.41
C PRO A 150 -8.37 -15.13 -16.65
N VAL A 151 -7.02 -15.19 -16.60
CA VAL A 151 -6.31 -16.20 -15.81
C VAL A 151 -6.45 -15.91 -14.32
N TYR A 152 -6.26 -14.66 -13.90
CA TYR A 152 -6.38 -14.30 -12.49
C TYR A 152 -7.83 -14.35 -12.01
N LEU A 153 -8.79 -13.92 -12.85
CA LEU A 153 -10.21 -14.02 -12.56
C LEU A 153 -10.66 -15.47 -12.41
N ASP A 154 -10.12 -16.40 -13.22
CA ASP A 154 -10.37 -17.82 -13.03
C ASP A 154 -9.84 -18.28 -11.66
N LEU A 155 -8.60 -17.94 -11.31
CA LEU A 155 -8.07 -18.25 -9.97
C LEU A 155 -8.94 -17.67 -8.85
N VAL A 156 -9.38 -16.42 -8.96
CA VAL A 156 -10.31 -15.79 -7.99
C VAL A 156 -11.59 -16.61 -7.85
N LYS A 157 -12.22 -16.97 -8.98
CA LYS A 157 -13.44 -17.79 -8.97
C LYS A 157 -13.21 -19.14 -8.32
N GLN A 158 -12.10 -19.80 -8.63
CA GLN A 158 -11.80 -21.11 -8.06
C GLN A 158 -11.48 -21.00 -6.55
N VAL A 159 -10.80 -19.95 -6.10
CA VAL A 159 -10.42 -19.77 -4.68
C VAL A 159 -11.60 -19.32 -3.82
N ALA A 160 -12.35 -18.31 -4.24
CA ALA A 160 -13.45 -17.72 -3.48
C ALA A 160 -14.79 -18.43 -3.70
N GLY A 161 -14.89 -19.29 -4.72
CA GLY A 161 -16.11 -20.03 -5.01
C GLY A 161 -16.42 -21.10 -3.97
N ARG A 162 -17.64 -21.62 -4.05
CA ARG A 162 -18.23 -22.49 -3.02
C ARG A 162 -18.23 -23.94 -3.50
N PHE A 163 -17.84 -24.84 -2.61
CA PHE A 163 -17.93 -26.28 -2.86
C PHE A 163 -19.18 -26.86 -2.20
N LYS A 164 -19.91 -27.70 -2.94
CA LYS A 164 -21.02 -28.50 -2.44
C LYS A 164 -20.78 -29.96 -2.77
N PHE A 165 -20.88 -30.83 -1.76
CA PHE A 165 -20.83 -32.26 -1.97
C PHE A 165 -22.15 -32.77 -2.59
N LYS A 166 -22.04 -33.55 -3.66
CA LYS A 166 -23.13 -34.23 -4.36
C LYS A 166 -22.78 -35.72 -4.51
N PRO A 167 -23.75 -36.61 -4.82
CA PRO A 167 -23.45 -38.04 -5.05
C PRO A 167 -22.39 -38.31 -6.12
N SER A 168 -22.25 -37.41 -7.11
CA SER A 168 -21.23 -37.48 -8.17
C SER A 168 -19.88 -36.86 -7.78
N GLY A 169 -19.71 -36.39 -6.54
CA GLY A 169 -18.50 -35.73 -6.05
C GLY A 169 -18.69 -34.27 -5.65
N LEU A 170 -17.57 -33.53 -5.55
CA LEU A 170 -17.58 -32.11 -5.22
C LEU A 170 -17.98 -31.28 -6.46
N ALA A 171 -19.00 -30.43 -6.29
CA ALA A 171 -19.39 -29.43 -7.29
C ALA A 171 -18.94 -28.05 -6.82
N HIS A 172 -18.36 -27.27 -7.73
CA HIS A 172 -17.94 -25.89 -7.48
C HIS A 172 -18.94 -24.91 -8.10
N THR A 173 -19.24 -23.82 -7.38
CA THR A 173 -20.04 -22.70 -7.91
C THR A 173 -19.29 -21.38 -7.73
N PRO A 174 -19.45 -20.41 -8.64
CA PRO A 174 -18.80 -19.10 -8.51
C PRO A 174 -19.09 -18.39 -7.18
N PRO A 175 -18.18 -17.50 -6.72
CA PRO A 175 -18.42 -16.68 -5.52
C PRO A 175 -19.58 -15.71 -5.72
N LEU A 176 -20.23 -15.33 -4.62
CA LEU A 176 -21.13 -14.17 -4.59
C LEU A 176 -20.33 -12.86 -4.47
N ASP A 177 -20.95 -11.73 -4.80
CA ASP A 177 -20.32 -10.40 -4.64
C ASP A 177 -19.86 -10.14 -3.20
N MET A 178 -20.65 -10.60 -2.22
CA MET A 178 -20.29 -10.49 -0.79
C MET A 178 -19.08 -11.34 -0.43
N ASP A 179 -18.91 -12.51 -1.04
CA ASP A 179 -17.73 -13.37 -0.81
C ASP A 179 -16.46 -12.70 -1.36
N LEU A 180 -16.59 -11.86 -2.40
CA LEU A 180 -15.47 -11.10 -2.96
C LEU A 180 -15.17 -9.82 -2.16
N ALA A 181 -16.19 -9.23 -1.55
CA ALA A 181 -16.10 -7.95 -0.84
C ALA A 181 -15.22 -8.04 0.43
N ASP A 182 -15.26 -9.18 1.15
CA ASP A 182 -14.46 -9.41 2.36
C ASP A 182 -13.18 -10.25 2.12
N SER A 183 -12.92 -10.66 0.87
CA SER A 183 -11.74 -11.42 0.47
C SER A 183 -10.83 -10.63 -0.49
N CYS A 184 -10.84 -10.93 -1.79
CA CYS A 184 -9.94 -10.36 -2.79
C CYS A 184 -10.13 -8.85 -2.95
N LEU A 185 -11.38 -8.38 -3.03
CA LEU A 185 -11.69 -6.98 -3.30
C LEU A 185 -11.55 -6.10 -2.06
N TYR A 186 -11.44 -6.69 -0.86
CA TYR A 186 -11.08 -5.95 0.34
C TYR A 186 -9.71 -5.27 0.17
N CYS A 187 -8.70 -6.03 -0.30
CA CYS A 187 -7.35 -5.53 -0.54
C CYS A 187 -7.21 -4.86 -1.92
N HIS A 188 -7.71 -5.51 -2.98
CA HIS A 188 -7.53 -5.02 -4.36
C HIS A 188 -8.42 -3.83 -4.71
N GLY A 189 -9.49 -3.62 -3.96
CA GLY A 189 -10.48 -2.58 -4.19
C GLY A 189 -11.68 -3.09 -4.97
N ALA A 190 -12.85 -2.56 -4.62
CA ALA A 190 -14.11 -2.83 -5.31
C ALA A 190 -14.56 -1.63 -6.16
N LYS A 191 -15.57 -1.84 -7.00
CA LYS A 191 -16.26 -0.74 -7.69
C LYS A 191 -17.34 -0.19 -6.77
N VAL A 192 -17.11 1.01 -6.25
CA VAL A 192 -18.04 1.70 -5.34
C VAL A 192 -19.01 2.52 -6.17
N GLU A 193 -20.31 2.34 -5.91
CA GLU A 193 -21.37 3.06 -6.60
C GLU A 193 -22.46 3.45 -5.60
N GLN A 194 -22.93 4.69 -5.69
CA GLN A 194 -24.16 5.10 -5.03
C GLN A 194 -25.36 4.59 -5.84
N LYS A 195 -26.31 3.96 -5.16
CA LYS A 195 -27.53 3.37 -5.74
C LYS A 195 -28.79 4.21 -5.49
N GLY A 196 -28.64 5.30 -4.75
CA GLY A 196 -29.70 6.24 -4.40
C GLY A 196 -29.42 6.88 -3.06
N VAL A 197 -30.43 7.56 -2.52
CA VAL A 197 -30.45 8.09 -1.16
C VAL A 197 -31.63 7.50 -0.40
N ARG A 198 -31.50 7.43 0.92
CA ARG A 198 -32.61 7.09 1.83
C ARG A 198 -32.69 8.14 2.93
N LYS A 199 -33.91 8.49 3.32
CA LYS A 199 -34.15 9.35 4.48
C LYS A 199 -34.02 8.55 5.76
N VAL A 200 -33.37 9.13 6.75
CA VAL A 200 -33.21 8.56 8.09
C VAL A 200 -33.55 9.65 9.10
N VAL A 201 -34.48 9.34 9.99
CA VAL A 201 -34.80 10.17 11.14
C VAL A 201 -33.83 9.83 12.26
N THR A 202 -33.18 10.86 12.79
CA THR A 202 -32.22 10.77 13.90
C THR A 202 -32.66 11.72 15.01
N ASP A 203 -32.02 11.63 16.18
CA ASP A 203 -32.27 12.56 17.29
C ASP A 203 -31.89 14.02 16.94
N LEU A 204 -31.08 14.21 15.89
CA LEU A 204 -30.62 15.51 15.40
C LEU A 204 -31.48 16.05 14.23
N GLY A 205 -32.46 15.28 13.75
CA GLY A 205 -33.30 15.65 12.62
C GLY A 205 -33.42 14.56 11.55
N GLU A 206 -34.14 14.88 10.47
CA GLU A 206 -34.26 14.04 9.28
C GLU A 206 -33.16 14.39 8.27
N PHE A 207 -32.37 13.39 7.87
CA PHE A 207 -31.28 13.57 6.91
C PHE A 207 -31.34 12.51 5.80
N GLU A 208 -30.81 12.87 4.63
CA GLU A 208 -30.59 11.92 3.54
C GLU A 208 -29.22 11.26 3.65
N PHE A 209 -29.18 9.95 3.44
CA PHE A 209 -27.96 9.15 3.43
C PHE A 209 -27.86 8.31 2.17
N PRO A 210 -26.68 8.21 1.55
CA PRO A 210 -26.48 7.41 0.36
C PRO A 210 -26.63 5.91 0.65
N VAL A 211 -27.25 5.21 -0.30
CA VAL A 211 -27.30 3.74 -0.35
C VAL A 211 -26.20 3.26 -1.27
N TRP A 212 -25.31 2.40 -0.79
CA TRP A 212 -24.11 1.99 -1.51
C TRP A 212 -24.13 0.54 -1.97
N SER A 213 -23.40 0.27 -3.05
CA SER A 213 -22.85 -1.06 -3.34
C SER A 213 -21.34 -1.08 -3.12
N ASN A 214 -20.82 -2.17 -2.53
CA ASN A 214 -19.40 -2.38 -2.28
C ASN A 214 -18.72 -1.31 -1.41
N TRP A 215 -19.49 -0.62 -0.55
CA TRP A 215 -18.99 0.29 0.49
C TRP A 215 -19.33 -0.28 1.87
N PRO A 216 -18.46 -0.17 2.88
CA PRO A 216 -17.13 0.46 2.86
C PRO A 216 -16.06 -0.35 2.12
N ASN A 217 -15.17 0.35 1.41
CA ASN A 217 -14.00 -0.26 0.78
C ASN A 217 -12.84 0.75 0.71
N HIS A 218 -11.64 0.29 1.08
CA HIS A 218 -10.41 1.09 1.04
C HIS A 218 -9.27 0.38 0.30
N GLY A 219 -9.62 -0.66 -0.46
CA GLY A 219 -8.65 -1.42 -1.23
C GLY A 219 -7.89 -0.51 -2.20
N VAL A 220 -6.62 -0.85 -2.42
CA VAL A 220 -5.65 0.09 -3.01
C VAL A 220 -5.98 0.47 -4.46
N GLY A 221 -6.75 -0.35 -5.18
CA GLY A 221 -7.22 -0.11 -6.55
C GLY A 221 -8.73 0.11 -6.66
N ARG A 222 -9.38 0.57 -5.58
CA ARG A 222 -10.83 0.88 -5.55
C ARG A 222 -11.22 1.75 -6.75
N ILE A 223 -12.32 1.43 -7.41
CA ILE A 223 -12.90 2.29 -8.44
C ILE A 223 -13.92 3.19 -7.75
N ASN A 224 -13.64 4.49 -7.72
CA ASN A 224 -14.45 5.50 -7.06
C ASN A 224 -15.68 5.87 -7.90
N PRO A 225 -16.73 6.46 -7.31
CA PRO A 225 -17.90 6.95 -8.05
C PRO A 225 -17.53 7.92 -9.19
N ASP A 226 -16.58 8.81 -8.96
CA ASP A 226 -16.01 9.74 -9.95
C ASP A 226 -15.10 9.07 -11.02
N LYS A 227 -15.05 7.73 -11.05
CA LYS A 227 -14.24 6.86 -11.91
C LYS A 227 -12.73 6.93 -11.70
N SER A 228 -12.25 7.76 -10.75
CA SER A 228 -10.85 7.73 -10.35
C SER A 228 -10.51 6.38 -9.70
N LYS A 229 -9.22 6.02 -9.73
CA LYS A 229 -8.75 4.72 -9.25
C LYS A 229 -7.85 4.89 -8.04
N GLY A 230 -8.15 4.13 -6.99
CA GLY A 230 -7.38 4.02 -5.77
C GLY A 230 -8.03 4.63 -4.54
N SER A 231 -7.46 4.29 -3.38
CA SER A 231 -7.88 4.76 -2.06
C SER A 231 -6.70 5.36 -1.32
N CYS A 232 -6.69 6.69 -1.16
CA CYS A 232 -5.65 7.42 -0.44
C CYS A 232 -5.66 7.14 1.09
N ALA A 233 -6.70 6.48 1.60
CA ALA A 233 -6.84 6.14 3.01
C ALA A 233 -6.30 4.74 3.37
N ALA A 234 -5.69 4.02 2.42
CA ALA A 234 -5.20 2.65 2.64
C ALA A 234 -4.00 2.56 3.60
N CYS A 235 -3.13 3.59 3.64
CA CYS A 235 -1.90 3.55 4.45
C CYS A 235 -1.84 4.59 5.58
N HIS A 236 -2.48 5.74 5.37
CA HIS A 236 -2.66 6.76 6.41
C HIS A 236 -4.16 7.03 6.53
N SER A 237 -4.81 6.16 7.30
CA SER A 237 -6.27 6.10 7.34
C SER A 237 -6.89 7.41 7.83
N ARG A 238 -8.08 7.67 7.29
CA ARG A 238 -8.94 8.77 7.74
C ARG A 238 -9.34 8.55 9.22
N HIS A 239 -9.62 9.58 10.00
CA HIS A 239 -9.53 11.01 9.67
C HIS A 239 -8.25 11.67 10.19
N THR A 240 -7.32 10.89 10.75
CA THR A 240 -6.04 11.43 11.26
C THR A 240 -5.00 11.61 10.16
N PHE A 241 -5.05 10.83 9.07
CA PHE A 241 -4.13 10.93 7.92
C PHE A 241 -2.65 10.99 8.35
N SER A 242 -2.28 10.13 9.30
CA SER A 242 -0.99 10.20 9.99
C SER A 242 0.15 9.59 9.17
N ILE A 243 1.16 10.39 8.85
CA ILE A 243 2.41 9.87 8.26
C ILE A 243 3.14 8.88 9.19
N GLU A 244 2.94 9.02 10.50
CA GLU A 244 3.49 8.07 11.47
C GLU A 244 2.83 6.70 11.31
N MET A 245 1.51 6.65 11.13
CA MET A 245 0.80 5.41 10.81
C MET A 245 1.31 4.83 9.49
N ALA A 246 1.43 5.64 8.44
CA ALA A 246 1.94 5.20 7.13
C ALA A 246 3.36 4.62 7.20
N ARG A 247 4.19 5.09 8.13
CA ARG A 247 5.56 4.61 8.31
C ARG A 247 5.68 3.38 9.21
N LYS A 248 4.66 3.05 9.98
CA LYS A 248 4.65 1.89 10.87
C LYS A 248 4.23 0.63 10.08
N PRO A 249 4.99 -0.49 10.20
CA PRO A 249 4.72 -1.73 9.47
C PRO A 249 3.28 -2.26 9.59
N ALA A 250 2.61 -2.00 10.72
CA ALA A 250 1.26 -2.46 10.99
C ALA A 250 0.25 -2.03 9.91
N THR A 251 0.39 -0.84 9.31
CA THR A 251 -0.54 -0.38 8.26
C THR A 251 -0.43 -1.23 6.99
N CYS A 252 0.76 -1.75 6.68
CA CYS A 252 0.97 -2.61 5.51
C CYS A 252 0.41 -4.02 5.76
N SER A 253 0.26 -4.42 7.03
CA SER A 253 -0.16 -5.77 7.44
C SER A 253 -1.63 -6.07 7.17
N GLU A 254 -2.44 -5.06 6.85
CA GLU A 254 -3.82 -5.25 6.42
C GLU A 254 -3.87 -6.09 5.13
N CYS A 255 -2.97 -5.84 4.18
CA CYS A 255 -2.91 -6.55 2.90
C CYS A 255 -1.71 -7.51 2.79
N HIS A 256 -0.54 -7.15 3.33
CA HIS A 256 0.71 -7.92 3.15
C HIS A 256 1.00 -8.88 4.31
N LYS A 257 0.09 -9.82 4.59
CA LYS A 257 0.17 -10.72 5.76
C LYS A 257 -0.16 -12.18 5.46
N GLY A 258 -1.00 -12.43 4.46
CA GLY A 258 -1.43 -13.77 4.05
C GLY A 258 -0.27 -14.66 3.57
N PRO A 259 -0.51 -15.97 3.41
CA PRO A 259 0.51 -16.92 2.93
C PRO A 259 0.92 -16.66 1.47
N ASP A 260 0.09 -15.95 0.70
CA ASP A 260 0.35 -15.53 -0.66
C ASP A 260 1.26 -14.30 -0.73
N VAL A 261 1.25 -13.40 0.26
CA VAL A 261 2.07 -12.18 0.32
C VAL A 261 2.58 -11.86 1.74
N PRO A 262 3.39 -12.73 2.39
CA PRO A 262 3.69 -12.65 3.83
C PRO A 262 4.72 -11.57 4.22
N ALA A 263 4.81 -10.45 3.49
CA ALA A 263 5.89 -9.48 3.70
C ALA A 263 5.95 -8.95 5.14
N TYR A 264 4.80 -8.69 5.77
CA TYR A 264 4.75 -8.27 7.18
C TYR A 264 5.28 -9.36 8.13
N LYS A 265 4.85 -10.62 7.94
CA LYS A 265 5.31 -11.74 8.79
C LYS A 265 6.80 -12.01 8.64
N VAL A 266 7.31 -11.92 7.40
CA VAL A 266 8.74 -12.03 7.10
C VAL A 266 9.52 -10.89 7.76
N TYR A 267 9.02 -9.66 7.66
CA TYR A 267 9.62 -8.51 8.32
C TYR A 267 9.65 -8.67 9.84
N GLU A 268 8.54 -9.07 10.47
CA GLU A 268 8.43 -9.23 11.93
C GLU A 268 9.49 -10.16 12.52
N VAL A 269 9.84 -11.23 11.82
CA VAL A 269 10.86 -12.20 12.28
C VAL A 269 12.29 -11.81 11.88
N SER A 270 12.46 -10.81 11.02
CA SER A 270 13.78 -10.29 10.65
C SER A 270 14.43 -9.50 11.79
N LYS A 271 15.74 -9.26 11.72
CA LYS A 271 16.42 -8.38 12.69
C LYS A 271 15.91 -6.94 12.62
N HIS A 272 15.50 -6.44 11.46
CA HIS A 272 14.88 -5.12 11.33
C HIS A 272 13.54 -5.05 12.09
N GLY A 273 12.68 -6.05 11.91
CA GLY A 273 11.40 -6.14 12.62
C GLY A 273 11.56 -6.29 14.13
N ASN A 274 12.52 -7.10 14.57
CA ASN A 274 12.86 -7.25 15.99
C ASN A 274 13.29 -5.91 16.61
N LEU A 275 14.19 -5.17 15.94
CA LEU A 275 14.63 -3.85 16.41
C LEU A 275 13.47 -2.85 16.46
N TYR A 276 12.62 -2.81 15.43
CA TYR A 276 11.42 -1.97 15.43
C TYR A 276 10.47 -2.34 16.59
N LYS A 277 10.21 -3.62 16.82
CA LYS A 277 9.32 -4.08 17.89
C LYS A 277 9.86 -3.71 19.27
N SER A 278 11.17 -3.84 19.47
CA SER A 278 11.81 -3.57 20.77
C SER A 278 12.05 -2.08 21.02
N LEU A 279 12.44 -1.31 20.00
CA LEU A 279 12.97 0.05 20.16
C LEU A 279 12.17 1.11 19.40
N GLY A 280 11.27 0.72 18.50
CA GLY A 280 10.56 1.63 17.61
C GLY A 280 9.71 2.68 18.31
N HIS A 281 9.24 2.41 19.53
CA HIS A 281 8.50 3.41 20.34
C HIS A 281 9.34 4.65 20.70
N LYS A 282 10.68 4.56 20.60
CA LYS A 282 11.61 5.67 20.84
C LYS A 282 11.93 6.49 19.58
N TRP A 283 11.49 6.05 18.41
CA TRP A 283 11.81 6.66 17.13
C TRP A 283 10.85 7.79 16.78
N ASN A 284 11.31 8.74 15.98
CA ASN A 284 10.48 9.82 15.47
C ASN A 284 9.94 9.48 14.08
N PHE A 285 8.65 9.14 14.00
CA PHE A 285 7.99 8.83 12.72
C PHE A 285 7.35 10.04 12.04
N LYS A 286 7.43 11.24 12.63
CA LYS A 286 6.76 12.45 12.11
C LYS A 286 7.71 13.37 11.33
N SER A 287 9.03 13.22 11.49
CA SER A 287 10.04 14.04 10.79
C SER A 287 9.92 13.94 9.26
N VAL A 288 10.01 15.08 8.58
CA VAL A 288 10.10 15.14 7.11
C VAL A 288 11.17 16.19 6.79
N PRO A 289 12.30 15.83 6.17
CA PRO A 289 12.72 14.48 5.76
C PRO A 289 12.89 13.50 6.94
N TRP A 290 12.91 12.19 6.65
CA TRP A 290 13.16 11.15 7.67
C TRP A 290 14.64 10.80 7.70
N VAL A 291 15.31 11.03 8.82
CA VAL A 291 16.78 10.97 8.91
C VAL A 291 17.24 9.62 9.47
N ALA A 292 17.90 8.81 8.64
CA ALA A 292 18.47 7.54 9.08
C ALA A 292 19.58 7.77 10.12
N GLY A 293 19.56 6.98 11.20
CA GLY A 293 20.50 7.08 12.32
C GLY A 293 20.12 8.12 13.38
N LYS A 294 19.27 9.10 13.04
CA LYS A 294 18.75 10.12 13.99
C LYS A 294 17.30 9.86 14.39
N ASP A 295 16.41 9.73 13.40
CA ASP A 295 14.99 9.51 13.65
C ASP A 295 14.65 8.02 13.88
N TYR A 296 15.44 7.11 13.30
CA TYR A 296 15.30 5.66 13.44
C TYR A 296 16.65 4.97 13.19
N ASN A 297 16.83 3.74 13.70
CA ASN A 297 18.05 2.95 13.50
C ASN A 297 17.82 1.54 12.92
N ALA A 298 16.57 1.17 12.63
CA ALA A 298 16.24 0.03 11.78
C ALA A 298 15.09 0.40 10.83
N PRO A 299 15.14 -0.03 9.56
CA PRO A 299 14.16 0.37 8.56
C PRO A 299 12.81 -0.31 8.79
N THR A 300 11.72 0.41 8.51
CA THR A 300 10.38 -0.16 8.33
C THR A 300 10.07 -0.34 6.83
N CYS A 301 8.90 -0.89 6.49
CA CYS A 301 8.42 -0.99 5.11
C CYS A 301 8.53 0.35 4.37
N ALA A 302 8.09 1.43 5.00
CA ALA A 302 8.06 2.75 4.39
C ALA A 302 9.45 3.35 4.20
N ALA A 303 10.44 3.04 5.04
CA ALA A 303 11.82 3.51 4.86
C ALA A 303 12.39 2.96 3.53
N CYS A 304 12.22 1.67 3.31
CA CYS A 304 12.75 0.98 2.12
C CYS A 304 11.95 1.27 0.85
N HIS A 305 10.63 1.45 0.92
CA HIS A 305 9.78 1.47 -0.29
C HIS A 305 9.17 2.82 -0.67
N ILE A 306 9.03 3.79 0.25
CA ILE A 306 8.13 4.94 0.04
C ILE A 306 8.77 6.28 0.44
N SER A 307 9.47 6.32 1.56
CA SER A 307 9.81 7.56 2.27
C SER A 307 10.90 8.37 1.57
N LEU A 308 10.83 9.69 1.77
CA LEU A 308 12.00 10.57 1.65
C LEU A 308 12.92 10.28 2.83
N VAL A 309 14.11 9.77 2.55
CA VAL A 309 15.14 9.44 3.53
C VAL A 309 16.38 10.28 3.26
N THR A 310 16.96 10.84 4.31
CA THR A 310 18.24 11.56 4.27
C THR A 310 19.23 10.95 5.26
N ASP A 311 20.51 11.25 5.05
CA ASP A 311 21.55 11.03 6.06
C ASP A 311 21.57 12.20 7.07
N PRO A 312 22.36 12.10 8.17
CA PRO A 312 22.49 13.20 9.13
C PRO A 312 23.12 14.49 8.58
N ALA A 313 23.83 14.42 7.45
CA ALA A 313 24.40 15.58 6.78
C ALA A 313 23.39 16.31 5.86
N GLY A 314 22.20 15.75 5.68
CA GLY A 314 21.14 16.31 4.85
C GLY A 314 21.14 15.83 3.41
N ASN A 315 22.02 14.90 3.02
CA ASN A 315 22.03 14.34 1.69
C ASN A 315 20.81 13.43 1.49
N VAL A 316 20.15 13.54 0.33
CA VAL A 316 19.02 12.68 -0.01
C VAL A 316 19.51 11.29 -0.37
N VAL A 317 19.23 10.33 0.50
CA VAL A 317 19.49 8.89 0.28
C VAL A 317 18.45 8.31 -0.67
N ALA A 318 17.18 8.64 -0.43
CA ALA A 318 16.08 8.14 -1.25
C ALA A 318 14.94 9.16 -1.32
N LYS A 319 14.45 9.43 -2.53
CA LYS A 319 13.32 10.35 -2.75
C LYS A 319 12.00 9.68 -2.38
N ARG A 320 11.04 10.47 -1.87
CA ARG A 320 9.65 10.01 -1.64
C ARG A 320 9.00 9.64 -2.98
N THR A 321 8.28 8.53 -3.00
CA THR A 321 7.52 8.11 -4.17
C THR A 321 6.24 7.37 -3.78
N HIS A 322 5.11 7.77 -4.35
CA HIS A 322 3.86 6.99 -4.30
C HIS A 322 3.73 5.99 -5.45
N ARG A 323 4.71 5.94 -6.36
CA ARG A 323 4.79 4.95 -7.45
C ARG A 323 5.24 3.58 -6.95
N MET A 324 6.08 3.59 -5.91
CA MET A 324 6.61 2.43 -5.17
C MET A 324 7.34 1.34 -5.99
N ASN A 325 7.55 1.56 -7.30
CA ASN A 325 8.28 0.65 -8.17
C ASN A 325 9.71 1.12 -8.48
N ASP A 326 10.07 2.36 -8.12
CA ASP A 326 11.37 3.00 -8.42
C ASP A 326 12.58 2.30 -7.74
N ARG A 327 12.30 1.34 -6.85
CA ARG A 327 13.28 0.55 -6.09
C ARG A 327 13.11 -0.96 -6.31
N LEU A 328 12.27 -1.35 -7.26
CA LEU A 328 11.90 -2.75 -7.53
C LEU A 328 12.30 -3.14 -8.96
N GLY A 329 13.44 -3.84 -9.09
CA GLY A 329 13.90 -4.40 -10.37
C GLY A 329 13.13 -5.66 -10.77
N ASN A 330 12.93 -6.57 -9.82
CA ASN A 330 12.18 -7.81 -10.03
C ASN A 330 10.84 -7.76 -9.29
N ARG A 331 9.79 -8.34 -9.89
CA ARG A 331 8.55 -8.69 -9.21
C ARG A 331 8.74 -10.06 -8.55
N LEU A 332 8.74 -10.08 -7.22
CA LEU A 332 8.94 -11.31 -6.45
C LEU A 332 7.70 -12.19 -6.37
N LEU A 333 6.49 -11.60 -6.45
CA LEU A 333 5.26 -12.36 -6.61
C LEU A 333 5.28 -13.01 -7.99
N GLY A 334 5.45 -14.33 -8.03
CA GLY A 334 5.58 -15.06 -9.28
C GLY A 334 4.24 -15.19 -10.00
N LEU A 335 4.23 -14.91 -11.31
CA LEU A 335 3.03 -14.99 -12.16
C LEU A 335 3.32 -15.73 -13.48
N ILE A 336 3.84 -16.97 -13.46
CA ILE A 336 4.09 -17.82 -12.27
C ILE A 336 5.54 -17.75 -11.77
N TYR A 337 6.47 -17.26 -12.60
CA TYR A 337 7.86 -17.07 -12.23
C TYR A 337 8.07 -15.65 -11.68
N ALA A 338 9.10 -15.46 -10.85
CA ALA A 338 9.58 -14.11 -10.57
C ALA A 338 10.19 -13.56 -11.86
N HIS A 339 9.86 -12.31 -12.17
CA HIS A 339 10.15 -11.72 -13.47
C HIS A 339 10.52 -10.24 -13.32
N SER A 340 11.08 -9.65 -14.38
CA SER A 340 11.36 -8.22 -14.45
C SER A 340 10.10 -7.38 -14.19
N HIS A 341 10.23 -6.26 -13.47
CA HIS A 341 9.06 -5.46 -13.09
C HIS A 341 8.28 -4.94 -14.33
N PRO A 342 6.93 -4.90 -14.33
CA PRO A 342 6.17 -4.29 -15.42
C PRO A 342 6.52 -2.81 -15.65
N LYS A 343 6.52 -2.38 -16.93
CA LYS A 343 6.68 -0.97 -17.32
C LYS A 343 5.44 -0.13 -16.99
N SER A 344 4.26 -0.72 -17.17
CA SER A 344 2.95 -0.09 -16.97
C SER A 344 2.35 -0.51 -15.62
N PRO A 345 1.62 0.36 -14.91
CA PRO A 345 0.82 -0.02 -13.74
C PRO A 345 -0.37 -0.91 -14.11
N ASP A 346 -0.92 -0.74 -15.31
CA ASP A 346 -1.93 -1.64 -15.87
C ASP A 346 -1.20 -2.86 -16.46
N THR A 347 -1.31 -3.99 -15.75
CA THR A 347 -0.74 -5.27 -16.15
C THR A 347 -1.74 -6.16 -16.86
N SER A 348 -3.02 -5.75 -16.96
CA SER A 348 -4.04 -6.51 -17.70
C SER A 348 -3.78 -6.53 -19.22
N ILE A 349 -2.99 -5.56 -19.71
CA ILE A 349 -2.57 -5.47 -21.11
C ILE A 349 -1.46 -6.47 -21.49
N ILE A 350 -0.84 -7.12 -20.50
CA ILE A 350 0.30 -8.01 -20.75
C ILE A 350 -0.19 -9.26 -21.46
N LYS A 351 0.56 -9.68 -22.48
CA LYS A 351 0.33 -10.93 -23.20
C LYS A 351 1.65 -11.57 -23.56
N ASN A 352 1.87 -12.81 -23.14
CA ASN A 352 3.10 -13.56 -23.43
C ASN A 352 3.04 -14.24 -24.80
N ALA A 353 4.12 -14.96 -25.16
CA ALA A 353 4.22 -15.71 -26.41
C ALA A 353 3.23 -16.89 -26.50
N ASP A 354 2.77 -17.43 -25.36
CA ASP A 354 1.73 -18.48 -25.30
C ASP A 354 0.31 -17.90 -25.45
N ASN A 355 0.18 -16.60 -25.78
CA ASN A 355 -1.10 -15.90 -25.89
C ASN A 355 -1.87 -15.80 -24.55
N LEU A 356 -1.23 -16.09 -23.42
CA LEU A 356 -1.78 -15.96 -22.07
C LEU A 356 -1.53 -14.56 -21.52
N PRO A 357 -2.45 -14.01 -20.72
CA PRO A 357 -2.31 -12.72 -20.05
C PRO A 357 -1.39 -12.82 -18.83
N LEU A 358 -0.17 -13.30 -19.02
CA LEU A 358 0.83 -13.50 -17.99
C LEU A 358 2.14 -12.80 -18.37
N PRO A 359 2.94 -12.33 -17.40
CA PRO A 359 4.26 -11.74 -17.64
C PRO A 359 5.31 -12.74 -18.12
N THR A 360 5.05 -14.03 -17.99
CA THR A 360 5.91 -15.11 -18.48
C THR A 360 5.09 -16.19 -19.15
N THR A 361 5.64 -16.88 -20.15
CA THR A 361 5.12 -18.17 -20.65
C THR A 361 5.13 -19.22 -19.53
N LEU A 362 4.40 -20.32 -19.70
CA LEU A 362 4.49 -21.45 -18.77
C LEU A 362 5.88 -22.09 -18.77
N SER A 363 6.65 -21.93 -19.85
CA SER A 363 8.04 -22.36 -19.96
C SER A 363 9.07 -21.42 -19.31
N GLY A 364 8.65 -20.20 -18.92
CA GLY A 364 9.46 -19.21 -18.19
C GLY A 364 10.05 -18.09 -19.04
N GLN A 365 9.65 -17.94 -20.31
CA GLN A 365 10.06 -16.83 -21.15
C GLN A 365 9.28 -15.56 -20.78
N GLU A 366 9.99 -14.47 -20.51
CA GLU A 366 9.39 -13.17 -20.17
C GLU A 366 8.69 -12.50 -21.37
N ALA A 367 7.61 -11.77 -21.08
CA ALA A 367 6.93 -10.90 -22.04
C ALA A 367 7.67 -9.54 -22.16
N GLU A 368 8.91 -9.57 -22.65
CA GLU A 368 9.88 -8.45 -22.63
C GLU A 368 9.33 -7.10 -23.10
N LYS A 369 8.40 -7.10 -24.06
CA LYS A 369 7.73 -5.87 -24.53
C LYS A 369 7.11 -5.07 -23.38
N PHE A 370 6.57 -5.76 -22.37
CA PHE A 370 5.84 -5.18 -21.24
C PHE A 370 6.67 -5.00 -19.96
N LEU A 371 7.87 -5.58 -19.90
CA LEU A 371 8.70 -5.62 -18.68
C LEU A 371 9.97 -4.78 -18.81
N ILE A 372 10.43 -4.19 -17.72
CA ILE A 372 11.64 -3.35 -17.74
C ILE A 372 12.88 -4.18 -18.15
N GLY A 373 13.80 -3.57 -18.89
CA GLY A 373 15.07 -4.19 -19.24
C GLY A 373 16.12 -4.06 -18.14
N GLU A 374 17.25 -4.76 -18.32
CA GLU A 374 18.34 -4.84 -17.33
C GLU A 374 18.89 -3.49 -16.87
N LYS A 375 19.00 -2.50 -17.78
CA LYS A 375 19.46 -1.15 -17.42
C LYS A 375 18.58 -0.49 -16.35
N GLU A 376 17.26 -0.63 -16.46
CA GLU A 376 16.33 -0.07 -15.47
C GLU A 376 16.31 -0.92 -14.20
N LYS A 377 16.45 -2.25 -14.30
CA LYS A 377 16.60 -3.13 -13.12
C LYS A 377 17.82 -2.74 -12.29
N GLN A 378 18.95 -2.53 -12.94
CA GLN A 378 20.20 -2.11 -12.31
C GLN A 378 20.06 -0.74 -11.62
N LYS A 379 19.46 0.25 -12.30
CA LYS A 379 19.17 1.56 -11.69
C LYS A 379 18.30 1.44 -10.43
N ARG A 380 17.26 0.59 -10.46
CA ARG A 380 16.40 0.36 -9.29
C ARG A 380 17.11 -0.41 -8.18
N ARG A 381 18.02 -1.32 -8.52
CA ARG A 381 18.91 -2.01 -7.58
C ARG A 381 19.83 -1.03 -6.88
N GLU A 382 20.43 -0.10 -7.60
CA GLU A 382 21.27 0.97 -7.04
C GLU A 382 20.47 1.86 -6.09
N ALA A 383 19.24 2.25 -6.46
CA ALA A 383 18.36 3.03 -5.61
C ALA A 383 18.02 2.32 -4.28
N MET A 384 17.76 1.01 -4.31
CA MET A 384 17.56 0.23 -3.08
C MET A 384 18.87 0.07 -2.29
N SER A 385 19.99 -0.17 -2.98
CA SER A 385 21.31 -0.32 -2.35
C SER A 385 21.73 0.94 -1.59
N GLY A 386 21.43 2.13 -2.14
CA GLY A 386 21.68 3.41 -1.48
C GLY A 386 21.04 3.52 -0.09
N ILE A 387 19.85 2.95 0.10
CA ILE A 387 19.18 2.89 1.41
C ILE A 387 19.91 1.96 2.37
N CYS A 388 20.37 0.80 1.88
CA CYS A 388 21.15 -0.13 2.69
C CYS A 388 22.49 0.46 3.13
N LEU A 389 23.12 1.25 2.26
CA LEU A 389 24.41 1.90 2.50
C LEU A 389 24.35 2.99 3.59
N SER A 390 23.15 3.46 3.97
CA SER A 390 23.00 4.31 5.17
C SER A 390 23.37 3.60 6.47
N CYS A 391 23.40 2.26 6.49
CA CYS A 391 23.64 1.46 7.70
C CYS A 391 24.68 0.34 7.54
N HIS A 392 24.95 -0.11 6.31
CA HIS A 392 25.79 -1.28 6.02
C HIS A 392 26.90 -0.97 5.02
N ALA A 393 28.04 -1.64 5.17
CA ALA A 393 29.13 -1.58 4.20
C ALA A 393 28.76 -2.26 2.88
N SER A 394 29.40 -1.86 1.78
CA SER A 394 29.12 -2.35 0.41
C SER A 394 29.15 -3.87 0.29
N GLY A 395 30.18 -4.53 0.85
CA GLY A 395 30.29 -6.00 0.78
C GLY A 395 29.11 -6.75 1.42
N TRP A 396 28.48 -6.17 2.46
CA TRP A 396 27.26 -6.75 3.03
C TRP A 396 26.07 -6.58 2.08
N VAL A 397 25.93 -5.41 1.46
CA VAL A 397 24.84 -5.08 0.52
C VAL A 397 24.94 -5.94 -0.74
N GLU A 398 26.14 -6.08 -1.31
CA GLU A 398 26.41 -6.94 -2.46
C GLU A 398 26.10 -8.41 -2.14
N GLY A 399 26.58 -8.92 -1.00
CA GLY A 399 26.29 -10.29 -0.56
C GLY A 399 24.80 -10.55 -0.29
N HIS A 400 24.06 -9.54 0.20
CA HIS A 400 22.61 -9.63 0.37
C HIS A 400 21.90 -9.79 -0.99
N PHE A 401 22.25 -8.97 -1.97
CA PHE A 401 21.59 -9.03 -3.27
C PHE A 401 22.01 -10.23 -4.12
N ALA A 402 23.26 -10.67 -4.04
CA ALA A 402 23.69 -11.92 -4.66
C ALA A 402 22.87 -13.12 -4.13
N ARG A 403 22.56 -13.15 -2.83
CA ARG A 403 21.70 -14.18 -2.23
C ARG A 403 20.26 -14.11 -2.72
N LEU A 404 19.73 -12.89 -2.88
CA LEU A 404 18.39 -12.70 -3.44
C LEU A 404 18.33 -13.19 -4.88
N ASP A 405 19.33 -12.86 -5.71
CA ASP A 405 19.37 -13.25 -7.12
C ASP A 405 19.47 -14.79 -7.26
N ASN A 406 20.33 -15.44 -6.48
CA ASN A 406 20.37 -16.91 -6.39
C ASN A 406 19.03 -17.51 -5.93
N THR A 407 18.33 -16.86 -5.01
CA THR A 407 17.03 -17.34 -4.52
C THR A 407 15.93 -17.22 -5.58
N ILE A 408 15.96 -16.16 -6.38
CA ILE A 408 15.05 -15.99 -7.52
C ILE A 408 15.27 -17.11 -8.54
N ASP A 409 16.53 -17.39 -8.89
CA ASP A 409 16.88 -18.48 -9.81
C ASP A 409 16.41 -19.84 -9.26
N TYR A 410 16.79 -20.18 -8.02
CA TYR A 410 16.37 -21.43 -7.36
C TYR A 410 14.84 -21.61 -7.37
N THR A 411 14.09 -20.58 -6.99
CA THR A 411 12.62 -20.69 -6.92
C THR A 411 11.99 -20.79 -8.31
N ASN A 412 12.54 -20.08 -9.31
CA ASN A 412 12.06 -20.21 -10.69
C ASN A 412 12.32 -21.62 -11.25
N GLN A 413 13.47 -22.24 -10.95
CA GLN A 413 13.75 -23.63 -11.34
C GLN A 413 12.77 -24.63 -10.69
N MET A 414 12.46 -24.45 -9.41
CA MET A 414 11.47 -25.30 -8.71
C MET A 414 10.05 -25.15 -9.26
N VAL A 415 9.64 -23.92 -9.59
CA VAL A 415 8.36 -23.65 -10.26
C VAL A 415 8.35 -24.24 -11.67
N LYS A 416 9.48 -24.25 -12.38
CA LYS A 416 9.58 -24.86 -13.71
C LYS A 416 9.40 -26.37 -13.63
N ALA A 417 10.05 -27.02 -12.67
CA ALA A 417 9.88 -28.46 -12.43
C ALA A 417 8.42 -28.82 -12.14
N SER A 418 7.73 -28.07 -11.27
CA SER A 418 6.32 -28.32 -10.96
C SER A 418 5.40 -28.06 -12.16
N THR A 419 5.70 -27.05 -12.97
CA THR A 419 4.94 -26.74 -14.19
C THR A 419 5.12 -27.85 -15.24
N GLN A 420 6.32 -28.42 -15.38
CA GLN A 420 6.55 -29.57 -16.24
C GLN A 420 5.84 -30.84 -15.73
N THR A 421 5.77 -31.05 -14.42
CA THR A 421 4.98 -32.15 -13.84
C THR A 421 3.48 -31.99 -14.15
N LEU A 422 2.94 -30.77 -14.05
CA LEU A 422 1.54 -30.50 -14.42
C LEU A 422 1.30 -30.68 -15.93
N ALA A 423 2.20 -30.16 -16.77
CA ALA A 423 2.10 -30.31 -18.22
C ALA A 423 2.06 -31.79 -18.65
N LYS A 424 2.89 -32.66 -18.05
CA LYS A 424 2.83 -34.11 -18.28
C LYS A 424 1.50 -34.73 -17.86
N ALA A 425 0.85 -34.21 -16.82
CA ALA A 425 -0.46 -34.70 -16.39
C ALA A 425 -1.56 -34.30 -17.38
N TRP A 426 -1.49 -33.09 -17.94
CA TRP A 426 -2.35 -32.66 -19.05
C TRP A 426 -2.14 -33.52 -20.31
N GLU A 427 -0.88 -33.78 -20.71
CA GLU A 427 -0.55 -34.64 -21.85
C GLU A 427 -1.08 -36.07 -21.69
N LYS A 428 -1.07 -36.60 -20.47
CA LYS A 428 -1.63 -37.93 -20.14
C LYS A 428 -3.16 -37.94 -20.00
N GLY A 429 -3.82 -36.79 -20.07
CA GLY A 429 -5.27 -36.65 -19.85
C GLY A 429 -5.71 -36.98 -18.42
N GLN A 430 -4.80 -36.91 -17.44
CA GLN A 430 -5.11 -37.16 -16.02
C GLN A 430 -5.85 -35.98 -15.38
N VAL A 431 -5.55 -34.79 -15.88
CA VAL A 431 -6.22 -33.52 -15.60
C VAL A 431 -6.49 -32.84 -16.94
N LYS A 432 -7.54 -32.02 -17.01
CA LYS A 432 -7.87 -31.25 -18.21
C LYS A 432 -6.96 -30.01 -18.29
N GLY A 433 -6.27 -29.86 -19.41
CA GLY A 433 -5.38 -28.75 -19.67
C GLY A 433 -5.98 -27.65 -20.53
N LEU A 434 -5.10 -26.71 -20.87
CA LEU A 434 -5.44 -25.52 -21.67
C LEU A 434 -6.06 -25.85 -23.03
N ASP A 435 -5.62 -26.92 -23.68
CA ASP A 435 -6.14 -27.36 -24.99
C ASP A 435 -7.63 -27.74 -24.93
N GLN A 436 -8.10 -28.18 -23.76
CA GLN A 436 -9.50 -28.50 -23.50
C GLN A 436 -10.32 -27.29 -23.03
N LYS A 437 -9.71 -26.09 -22.99
CA LYS A 437 -10.32 -24.84 -22.52
C LYS A 437 -10.89 -24.93 -21.10
N ASP A 438 -10.27 -25.75 -20.24
CA ASP A 438 -10.63 -25.85 -18.83
C ASP A 438 -9.83 -24.85 -17.97
N SER A 439 -10.25 -24.68 -16.73
CA SER A 439 -9.52 -23.92 -15.71
C SER A 439 -8.16 -24.56 -15.42
N MET A 440 -7.13 -23.74 -15.14
CA MET A 440 -5.84 -24.23 -14.65
C MET A 440 -5.80 -24.38 -13.11
N PHE A 441 -6.95 -24.27 -12.45
CA PHE A 441 -7.04 -24.21 -11.00
C PHE A 441 -8.24 -24.97 -10.43
N ASN A 442 -8.97 -25.76 -11.20
CA ASN A 442 -10.17 -26.46 -10.69
C ASN A 442 -9.84 -27.87 -10.19
N GLU A 443 -8.70 -28.45 -10.56
CA GLU A 443 -8.29 -29.79 -10.15
C GLU A 443 -7.23 -29.82 -9.03
N SER A 444 -7.12 -30.96 -8.35
CA SER A 444 -6.25 -31.07 -7.16
C SER A 444 -4.76 -30.91 -7.48
N LEU A 445 -4.29 -31.44 -8.61
CA LEU A 445 -2.88 -31.32 -9.02
C LEU A 445 -2.55 -29.88 -9.41
N GLU A 446 -3.49 -29.19 -10.04
CA GLU A 446 -3.41 -27.78 -10.38
C GLU A 446 -3.36 -26.89 -9.14
N ARG A 447 -4.11 -27.21 -8.08
CA ARG A 447 -4.01 -26.50 -6.79
C ARG A 447 -2.67 -26.69 -6.10
N LEU A 448 -2.09 -27.87 -6.21
CA LEU A 448 -0.74 -28.12 -5.70
C LEU A 448 0.28 -27.26 -6.45
N TRP A 449 0.20 -27.25 -7.78
CA TRP A 449 1.01 -26.40 -8.66
C TRP A 449 0.82 -24.91 -8.36
N ALA A 450 -0.42 -24.42 -8.22
CA ALA A 450 -0.71 -23.03 -7.88
C ALA A 450 -0.01 -22.60 -6.59
N GLY A 451 -0.05 -23.45 -5.56
CA GLY A 451 0.65 -23.19 -4.31
C GLY A 451 2.17 -23.15 -4.42
N GLN A 452 2.79 -23.83 -5.40
CA GLN A 452 4.24 -23.79 -5.61
C GLN A 452 4.73 -22.36 -5.84
N TRP A 453 4.08 -21.65 -6.77
CA TRP A 453 4.50 -20.31 -7.14
C TRP A 453 3.84 -19.20 -6.32
N LEU A 454 2.55 -19.35 -5.96
CA LEU A 454 1.77 -18.32 -5.28
C LEU A 454 2.13 -18.20 -3.79
N ILE A 455 2.42 -19.33 -3.14
CA ILE A 455 2.69 -19.39 -1.69
C ILE A 455 4.19 -19.60 -1.48
N TYR A 456 4.69 -20.81 -1.72
CA TYR A 456 5.99 -21.22 -1.19
C TYR A 456 7.17 -20.52 -1.87
N ALA A 457 7.18 -20.43 -3.20
CA ALA A 457 8.22 -19.69 -3.91
C ALA A 457 8.19 -18.20 -3.55
N ASN A 458 7.00 -17.61 -3.35
CA ASN A 458 6.89 -16.21 -2.95
C ASN A 458 7.43 -15.99 -1.52
N ASN A 459 7.10 -16.86 -0.58
CA ASN A 459 7.61 -16.82 0.79
C ASN A 459 9.14 -16.87 0.82
N ILE A 460 9.73 -17.79 0.06
CA ILE A 460 11.18 -17.95 -0.03
C ILE A 460 11.85 -16.69 -0.62
N ARG A 461 11.27 -16.10 -1.68
CA ARG A 461 11.78 -14.87 -2.30
C ARG A 461 11.69 -13.67 -1.36
N LEU A 462 10.56 -13.51 -0.67
CA LEU A 462 10.38 -12.45 0.33
C LEU A 462 11.31 -12.64 1.54
N ALA A 463 11.49 -13.87 2.01
CA ALA A 463 12.42 -14.20 3.09
C ALA A 463 13.86 -13.81 2.75
N ALA A 464 14.31 -14.07 1.52
CA ALA A 464 15.63 -13.63 1.06
C ALA A 464 15.72 -12.11 0.94
N ALA A 465 14.68 -11.44 0.41
CA ALA A 465 14.67 -9.99 0.20
C ALA A 465 14.59 -9.18 1.50
N MET A 466 13.99 -9.71 2.56
CA MET A 466 13.73 -9.00 3.82
C MET A 466 14.33 -9.67 5.06
N ALA A 467 15.19 -10.67 4.87
CA ALA A 467 15.93 -11.36 5.93
C ALA A 467 15.05 -12.05 7.01
N GLY A 468 13.90 -12.63 6.62
CA GLY A 468 13.03 -13.40 7.52
C GLY A 468 13.25 -14.91 7.39
N ALA A 469 14.29 -15.42 8.05
CA ALA A 469 14.91 -16.72 7.76
C ALA A 469 13.95 -17.92 7.66
N ASP A 470 13.03 -18.10 8.60
CA ASP A 470 12.23 -19.35 8.67
C ASP A 470 11.17 -19.48 7.57
N TYR A 471 10.68 -18.36 7.04
CA TYR A 471 9.85 -18.33 5.82
C TYR A 471 10.63 -18.75 4.56
N GLY A 472 11.96 -18.79 4.65
CA GLY A 472 12.83 -19.37 3.64
C GLY A 472 12.94 -20.90 3.72
N THR A 473 12.44 -21.54 4.80
CA THR A 473 12.65 -22.96 5.08
C THR A 473 11.38 -23.67 5.56
N PHE A 474 11.03 -23.58 6.84
CA PHE A 474 9.98 -24.41 7.44
C PHE A 474 8.64 -23.69 7.64
N ALA A 475 8.62 -22.36 7.68
CA ALA A 475 7.39 -21.59 7.73
C ALA A 475 6.84 -21.36 6.31
N ASP A 476 6.34 -22.44 5.68
CA ASP A 476 5.86 -22.43 4.29
C ASP A 476 6.94 -21.97 3.30
N GLY A 477 8.15 -22.52 3.47
CA GLY A 477 9.31 -22.21 2.64
C GLY A 477 9.77 -23.41 1.81
N ARG A 478 11.11 -23.62 1.75
CA ARG A 478 11.73 -24.69 0.96
C ARG A 478 11.21 -26.09 1.28
N TRP A 479 10.90 -26.37 2.55
CA TRP A 479 10.39 -27.68 2.97
C TRP A 479 9.05 -28.00 2.32
N GLN A 480 8.11 -27.06 2.34
CA GLN A 480 6.80 -27.23 1.72
C GLN A 480 6.89 -27.21 0.19
N LEU A 481 7.74 -26.36 -0.38
CA LEU A 481 8.01 -26.30 -1.82
C LEU A 481 8.45 -27.67 -2.35
N SER A 482 9.45 -28.29 -1.71
CA SER A 482 9.97 -29.61 -2.10
C SER A 482 8.95 -30.72 -1.86
N ASN A 483 8.30 -30.75 -0.70
CA ASN A 483 7.33 -31.81 -0.37
C ASN A 483 6.11 -31.78 -1.29
N ARG A 484 5.63 -30.60 -1.66
CA ARG A 484 4.54 -30.49 -2.64
C ARG A 484 4.95 -30.95 -4.03
N LEU A 485 6.21 -30.74 -4.44
CA LEU A 485 6.68 -31.21 -5.73
C LEU A 485 6.72 -32.74 -5.77
N LEU A 486 7.18 -33.37 -4.68
CA LEU A 486 7.13 -34.83 -4.51
C LEU A 486 5.69 -35.36 -4.51
N GLU A 487 4.76 -34.66 -3.86
CA GLU A 487 3.33 -35.03 -3.91
C GLU A 487 2.74 -34.90 -5.32
N MET A 488 3.11 -33.85 -6.08
CA MET A 488 2.71 -33.73 -7.48
C MET A 488 3.25 -34.89 -8.32
N GLN A 489 4.52 -35.26 -8.13
CA GLN A 489 5.13 -36.40 -8.81
C GLN A 489 4.40 -37.71 -8.49
N LYS A 490 4.12 -37.96 -7.20
CA LYS A 490 3.35 -39.13 -6.76
C LYS A 490 1.99 -39.22 -7.44
N ARG A 491 1.26 -38.11 -7.58
CA ARG A 491 -0.04 -38.08 -8.27
C ARG A 491 0.07 -38.36 -9.76
N LEU A 492 1.09 -37.79 -10.42
CA LEU A 492 1.38 -38.07 -11.83
C LEU A 492 1.64 -39.57 -12.07
N ASP A 493 2.35 -40.21 -11.15
CA ASP A 493 2.68 -41.65 -11.22
C ASP A 493 1.42 -42.51 -10.97
N GLN A 494 0.61 -42.20 -9.97
CA GLN A 494 -0.64 -42.91 -9.66
C GLN A 494 -1.69 -42.80 -10.78
N GLY A 495 -1.78 -41.66 -11.46
CA GLY A 495 -2.66 -41.54 -12.63
C GLY A 495 -2.19 -42.39 -13.82
N SER A 496 -0.94 -42.88 -13.81
CA SER A 496 -0.37 -43.70 -14.89
C SER A 496 -0.68 -45.20 -14.73
N THR A 497 -1.14 -45.64 -13.55
CA THR A 497 -1.44 -47.05 -13.25
C THR A 497 -2.90 -47.45 -13.55
N LYS A 498 -3.72 -46.56 -14.13
CA LYS A 498 -5.12 -46.83 -14.53
C LYS A 498 -5.28 -47.26 -16.00
N LYS A 499 -4.21 -47.77 -16.64
CA LYS A 499 -4.31 -48.36 -17.98
C LYS A 499 -4.68 -49.83 -17.91
#